data_AF-A0A3B5YRI6-F1
#
_entry.id   AF-A0A3B5YRI6-F1
#
_cell.length_a   1.000
_cell.length_b   1.000
_cell.length_c   1.000
_cell.angle_alpha   90.00
_cell.angle_beta   90.00
_cell.angle_gamma   90.00
#
_symmetry.space_group_name_H-M   'P 1'
#
loop_
_entity.id
_entity.type
_entity.pdbx_description
1 polymer ?
#
loop_
_entity_poly.entity_id
_entity_poly.type
_entity_poly.pdbx_seq_one_letter_code
_entity_poly.pdbx_strand_id
1 'polypeptide(L)' 'MGRAELAGVGKGSRSSWPEAVGLPVATAALLINGDRPDVAVAVAEGPIRRPGEPDPKRVILVSDGAGVIVKTPVVG' A
#
# COMPACT_ATOMS: atom_id res chain seq x y z
N MET A 1 -2.32 -23.42 -26.58
CA MET A 1 -1.16 -22.76 -25.95
C MET A 1 -1.17 -21.29 -26.34
N GLY A 2 -0.94 -20.40 -25.38
CA GLY A 2 -0.76 -18.97 -25.65
C GLY A 2 -2.05 -18.17 -25.63
N ARG A 3 -2.34 -17.54 -24.48
CA ARG A 3 -2.84 -16.16 -24.35
C ARG A 3 -3.30 -15.88 -22.92
N ALA A 4 -2.44 -15.19 -22.19
CA ALA A 4 -2.83 -14.16 -21.23
C ALA A 4 -1.62 -13.26 -20.98
N GLU A 5 -1.22 -12.52 -22.01
CA GLU A 5 -0.68 -11.18 -21.78
C GLU A 5 -1.76 -10.38 -21.05
N LEU A 6 -1.63 -10.16 -19.74
CA LEU A 6 -2.20 -9.02 -19.01
C LEU A 6 -1.58 -8.96 -17.60
N ALA A 7 -0.34 -8.49 -17.50
CA ALA A 7 0.18 -7.96 -16.22
C ALA A 7 1.04 -6.70 -16.42
N GLY A 8 0.84 -6.00 -17.55
CA GLY A 8 1.13 -4.58 -17.67
C GLY A 8 -0.07 -3.74 -17.24
N VAL A 9 -0.86 -4.19 -16.25
CA VAL A 9 -1.91 -3.36 -15.62
C VAL A 9 -1.18 -2.22 -14.92
N GLY A 10 -1.38 -1.00 -15.41
CA GLY A 10 -0.58 0.19 -15.12
C GLY A 10 -0.08 0.25 -13.68
N LYS A 11 1.23 0.09 -13.50
CA LYS A 11 1.93 0.41 -12.24
C LYS A 11 1.55 1.81 -11.73
N GLY A 12 1.24 2.75 -12.63
CA GLY A 12 0.75 4.09 -12.30
C GLY A 12 -0.71 4.20 -11.84
N SER A 13 -1.56 3.19 -12.03
CA SER A 13 -3.01 3.25 -11.72
C SER A 13 -3.39 2.49 -10.44
N ARG A 14 -2.43 1.82 -9.79
CA ARG A 14 -2.68 1.05 -8.58
C ARG A 14 -2.93 1.98 -7.40
N SER A 15 -4.13 1.92 -6.84
CA SER A 15 -4.59 2.78 -5.74
C SER A 15 -4.86 2.02 -4.44
N SER A 16 -4.73 0.69 -4.44
CA SER A 16 -4.93 -0.17 -3.27
C SER A 16 -4.09 -1.46 -3.33
N TRP A 17 -3.74 -1.98 -2.15
CA TRP A 17 -2.91 -3.19 -1.97
C TRP A 17 -3.52 -4.16 -0.96
N PRO A 18 -4.63 -4.86 -1.29
CA PRO A 18 -5.23 -5.84 -0.39
C PRO A 18 -4.26 -6.96 0.02
N GLU A 19 -3.28 -7.29 -0.83
CA GLU A 19 -2.27 -8.30 -0.55
C GLU A 19 -1.23 -7.88 0.50
N ALA A 20 -1.16 -6.59 0.85
CA ALA A 20 -0.26 -6.11 1.88
C ALA A 20 -0.77 -6.43 3.30
N VAL A 21 -2.07 -6.75 3.44
CA VAL A 21 -2.67 -7.14 4.72
C VAL A 21 -2.07 -8.46 5.19
N GLY A 22 -1.63 -8.51 6.44
CA GLY A 22 -0.92 -9.64 7.02
C GLY A 22 0.58 -9.66 6.76
N LEU A 23 1.12 -8.73 5.95
CA LEU A 23 2.56 -8.58 5.77
C LEU A 23 3.18 -7.71 6.88
N PRO A 24 4.47 -7.92 7.19
CA PRO A 24 5.24 -6.94 7.96
C PRO A 24 5.29 -5.59 7.24
N VAL A 25 5.29 -4.50 8.01
CA VAL A 25 5.36 -3.12 7.48
C VAL A 25 6.48 -2.95 6.45
N ALA A 26 7.67 -3.48 6.71
CA ALA A 26 8.82 -3.38 5.80
C ALA A 26 8.54 -4.05 4.45
N THR A 27 7.95 -5.24 4.46
CA THR A 27 7.60 -5.98 3.24
C THR A 27 6.50 -5.27 2.45
N ALA A 28 5.49 -4.75 3.15
CA ALA A 28 4.42 -3.97 2.53
C ALA A 28 4.95 -2.66 1.89
N ALA A 29 5.88 -1.98 2.54
CA ALA A 29 6.50 -0.76 2.00
C ALA A 29 7.30 -1.05 0.72
N LEU A 30 8.06 -2.15 0.68
CA LEU A 30 8.79 -2.57 -0.51
C LEU A 30 7.86 -2.90 -1.67
N LEU A 31 6.75 -3.60 -1.40
CA LEU A 31 5.73 -3.91 -2.39
C LEU A 31 5.14 -2.62 -3.00
N ILE A 32 4.72 -1.69 -2.16
CA ILE A 32 4.09 -0.43 -2.62
C ILE A 32 5.09 0.42 -3.39
N ASN A 33 6.33 0.57 -2.91
CA ASN A 33 7.37 1.33 -3.63
C ASN A 33 7.75 0.66 -4.95
N GLY A 34 7.71 -0.67 -5.03
CA GLY A 34 7.93 -1.40 -6.27
C GLY A 34 6.82 -1.15 -7.30
N ASP A 35 5.57 -1.06 -6.86
CA ASP A 35 4.42 -0.80 -7.72
C ASP A 35 4.26 0.68 -8.10
N ARG A 36 4.32 1.57 -7.12
CA ARG A 36 4.17 3.03 -7.23
C ARG A 36 5.37 3.71 -6.57
N PRO A 37 6.49 3.88 -7.28
CA PRO A 37 7.64 4.63 -6.76
C PRO A 37 7.36 6.13 -6.60
N ASP A 38 6.22 6.61 -7.10
CA ASP A 38 5.79 8.01 -7.05
C ASP A 38 4.92 8.36 -5.83
N VAL A 39 4.62 7.40 -4.95
CA VAL A 39 3.91 7.65 -3.69
C VAL A 39 4.85 7.56 -2.48
N ALA A 40 4.62 8.43 -1.49
CA ALA A 40 5.24 8.36 -0.18
C ALA A 40 4.52 7.34 0.70
N VAL A 41 5.27 6.42 1.31
CA VAL A 41 4.74 5.45 2.27
C VAL A 41 4.89 6.00 3.69
N ALA A 42 3.78 6.18 4.38
CA ALA A 42 3.73 6.53 5.80
C ALA A 42 3.29 5.31 6.62
N VAL A 43 3.78 5.19 7.85
CA VAL A 43 3.41 4.10 8.77
C VAL A 43 2.69 4.71 9.96
N ALA A 44 1.58 4.09 10.38
CA ALA A 44 0.86 4.45 11.56
C ALA A 44 0.49 3.19 12.36
N GLU A 45 0.81 3.22 13.64
CA GLU A 45 0.56 2.13 14.57
C GLU A 45 -0.77 2.39 15.30
N GLY A 46 -1.71 1.45 15.21
CA GLY A 46 -3.01 1.52 15.89
C GLY A 46 -4.10 2.33 15.16
N PRO A 47 -5.24 2.59 15.82
CA PRO A 47 -6.38 3.29 15.21
C PRO A 47 -6.01 4.75 14.92
N ILE A 48 -5.69 5.01 13.67
CA ILE A 48 -5.28 6.34 13.20
C ILE A 48 -6.47 7.31 13.31
N ARG A 49 -6.28 8.43 14.01
CA ARG A 49 -7.03 9.66 13.68
C ARG A 49 -6.61 10.03 12.26
N ARG A 50 -7.53 9.91 11.30
CA ARG A 50 -7.28 10.20 9.86
C ARG A 50 -6.23 11.32 9.72
N PRO A 51 -5.06 11.06 9.11
CA PRO A 51 -4.13 12.13 8.79
C PRO A 51 -4.86 13.12 7.89
N GLY A 52 -4.64 14.42 8.10
CA GLY A 52 -5.47 15.54 7.65
C GLY A 52 -5.99 15.48 6.20
N GLU A 53 -5.45 16.34 5.32
CA GLU A 53 -5.90 16.43 3.93
C GLU A 53 -5.54 15.14 3.16
N PRO A 54 -6.46 14.59 2.34
CA PRO A 54 -6.16 13.47 1.47
C PRO A 54 -5.04 13.83 0.48
N ASP A 55 -4.00 13.00 0.41
CA ASP A 55 -2.85 13.21 -0.46
C ASP A 55 -2.78 12.08 -1.51
N PRO A 56 -2.99 12.38 -2.81
CA PRO A 56 -2.99 11.37 -3.88
C PRO A 56 -1.59 10.78 -4.16
N LYS A 57 -0.55 11.28 -3.49
CA LYS A 57 0.81 10.76 -3.55
C LYS A 57 1.24 10.16 -2.21
N ARG A 58 0.30 9.82 -1.32
CA ARG A 58 0.61 9.16 -0.05
C ARG A 58 -0.16 7.85 0.09
N VAL A 59 0.49 6.86 0.70
CA VAL A 59 -0.14 5.62 1.16
C VAL A 59 0.17 5.44 2.63
N ILE A 60 -0.84 5.17 3.43
CA ILE A 60 -0.67 4.95 4.87
C ILE A 60 -0.82 3.46 5.18
N LEU A 61 0.25 2.89 5.71
CA LEU A 61 0.32 1.56 6.26
C LEU A 61 -0.20 1.58 7.69
N VAL A 62 -1.30 0.86 7.94
CA VAL A 62 -1.86 0.71 9.29
C VAL A 62 -1.41 -0.63 9.84
N SER A 63 -0.56 -0.61 10.87
CA SER A 63 -0.09 -1.83 11.54
C SER A 63 -0.63 -1.97 12.96
N ASP A 64 -0.65 -3.21 13.45
CA ASP A 64 -0.83 -3.52 14.86
C ASP A 64 0.49 -3.35 15.66
N GLY A 65 0.44 -3.64 16.96
CA GLY A 65 1.61 -3.62 17.84
C GLY A 65 2.68 -4.69 17.54
N ALA A 66 2.41 -5.62 16.62
CA ALA A 66 3.38 -6.58 16.11
C ALA A 66 4.05 -6.11 14.80
N GLY A 67 3.70 -4.93 14.29
CA GLY A 67 4.21 -4.40 13.04
C GLY A 67 3.65 -5.11 11.80
N VAL A 68 2.46 -5.71 11.92
CA VAL A 68 1.75 -6.40 10.84
C VAL A 68 0.64 -5.50 10.33
N ILE A 69 0.51 -5.39 9.00
CA ILE A 69 -0.55 -4.60 8.38
C ILE A 69 -1.92 -5.22 8.63
N VAL A 70 -2.81 -4.48 9.27
CA VAL A 70 -4.16 -4.93 9.64
C VAL A 70 -5.25 -4.36 8.75
N LYS A 71 -4.91 -3.41 7.86
CA LYS A 71 -5.86 -2.75 6.97
C LYS A 71 -5.26 -2.55 5.59
N THR A 72 -6.08 -2.74 4.56
CA THR A 72 -5.69 -2.52 3.17
C THR A 72 -5.12 -1.12 2.97
N PRO A 73 -3.85 -0.99 2.56
CA PRO A 73 -3.26 0.28 2.17
C PRO A 73 -3.96 0.81 0.92
N VAL A 74 -4.28 2.11 0.94
CA VAL A 74 -4.89 2.84 -0.17
C VAL A 74 -4.16 4.16 -0.35
N VAL A 75 -4.16 4.67 -1.58
CA VAL A 75 -3.70 6.03 -1.87
C VAL A 75 -4.68 7.04 -1.27
N GLY A 76 -4.18 8.00 -0.49
CA GLY A 76 -4.97 9.04 0.20
C GLY A 76 -4.36 9.52 1.52
#